data_AF-A0A1G1FQ41-F1
#
_entry.id   AF-A0A1G1FQ41-F1
#
_cell.length_a   1.000
_cell.length_b   1.000
_cell.length_c   1.000
_cell.angle_alpha   90.00
_cell.angle_beta   90.00
_cell.angle_gamma   90.00
#
_symmetry.space_group_name_H-M   'P 1'
#
loop_
_entity.id
_entity.type
_entity.pdbx_description
1 polymer ?
#
loop_
_entity_poly.entity_id
_entity_poly.type
_entity_poly.pdbx_seq_one_letter_code
_entity_poly.pdbx_strand_id
1 'polypeptide(L)'
;MQRLTGSRQYIVLFLFLFLVSACSMGRVLKHDAQARSKHTACVTCHRSIDPSSSGASLSFADNIDPSSICLDCHHYESNHHPVNAIPGKEYAKSSMRSFPLFEGQVRCLTCHQAHSDPGQNKLNEPTKLLRGGPYADLRELCFKCHYQETYAEINPHVMRTSDNNIRDVNGKPVCLLCHSEKPDPQGDPADVRFRADVAFLCWRCHASMMGTFMGKHFHVKPKRATRTALQRTEQERDIVLPLANDGMLTCSTCHNPHQQGIIVRVAAAAGADAPRRLRMSKEAICSACHRQ
;
A
#
# COMPACT_ATOMS: atom_id res chain seq x y z
N MET A 1 -49.53 -20.36 78.83
CA MET A 1 -50.20 -20.62 77.53
C MET A 1 -49.46 -19.84 76.44
N GLN A 2 -49.06 -20.57 75.38
CA GLN A 2 -48.78 -20.16 74.00
C GLN A 2 -47.81 -18.98 73.75
N ARG A 3 -46.54 -19.24 73.41
CA ARG A 3 -46.00 -19.48 72.05
C ARG A 3 -46.39 -18.42 71.01
N LEU A 4 -45.46 -17.49 70.74
CA LEU A 4 -45.30 -16.88 69.42
C LEU A 4 -43.88 -17.17 68.92
N THR A 5 -43.80 -18.31 68.23
CA THR A 5 -42.71 -18.73 67.35
C THR A 5 -42.93 -18.11 65.98
N GLY A 6 -41.87 -17.55 65.38
CA GLY A 6 -41.79 -17.42 63.92
C GLY A 6 -41.59 -16.01 63.37
N SER A 7 -40.37 -15.48 63.46
CA SER A 7 -39.95 -14.42 62.52
C SER A 7 -38.44 -14.35 62.23
N ARG A 8 -37.64 -15.32 62.70
CA ARG A 8 -36.18 -15.32 62.48
C ARG A 8 -35.68 -16.16 61.29
N GLN A 9 -36.55 -16.89 60.59
CA GLN A 9 -36.16 -17.70 59.43
C GLN A 9 -36.32 -17.00 58.06
N TYR A 10 -37.05 -15.89 57.97
CA TYR A 10 -37.28 -15.21 56.68
C TYR A 10 -36.25 -14.13 56.32
N ILE A 11 -35.46 -13.64 57.29
CA ILE A 11 -34.44 -12.62 57.03
C ILE A 11 -33.15 -13.24 56.45
N VAL A 12 -32.85 -14.51 56.76
CA VAL A 12 -31.65 -15.19 56.24
C VAL A 12 -31.83 -15.69 54.80
N LEU A 13 -33.06 -15.98 54.37
CA LEU A 13 -33.32 -16.47 53.01
C LEU A 13 -33.31 -15.34 51.94
N PHE A 14 -33.63 -14.10 52.33
CA PHE A 14 -33.65 -12.97 51.38
C PHE A 14 -32.26 -12.39 51.08
N LEU A 15 -31.30 -12.51 52.01
CA LEU A 15 -29.92 -12.05 51.81
C LEU A 15 -29.09 -13.03 50.96
N PHE A 16 -29.46 -14.31 50.89
CA PHE A 16 -28.78 -15.28 50.03
C PHE A 16 -29.21 -15.20 48.56
N LEU A 17 -30.44 -14.78 48.26
CA LEU A 17 -30.89 -14.63 46.86
C LEU A 17 -30.34 -13.38 46.16
N PHE A 18 -29.97 -12.32 46.90
CA PHE A 18 -29.35 -11.14 46.29
C PHE A 18 -27.84 -11.28 46.06
N LEU A 19 -27.14 -12.11 46.84
CA LEU A 19 -25.70 -12.34 46.67
C LEU A 19 -25.36 -13.34 45.55
N VAL A 20 -26.28 -14.23 45.18
CA VAL A 20 -26.07 -15.14 44.03
C VAL A 20 -26.52 -14.51 42.69
N SER A 21 -27.41 -13.50 42.72
CA SER A 21 -27.77 -12.74 41.51
C SER A 21 -26.72 -11.68 41.12
N ALA A 22 -25.85 -11.28 42.06
CA ALA A 22 -24.76 -10.34 41.79
C ALA A 22 -23.49 -10.99 41.20
N CYS A 23 -23.39 -12.32 41.17
CA CYS A 23 -22.23 -13.03 40.59
C CYS A 23 -22.47 -13.60 39.18
N SER A 24 -23.69 -13.59 38.67
CA SER A 24 -24.03 -14.09 37.32
C SER A 24 -24.17 -12.99 36.25
N MET A 25 -24.09 -11.71 36.63
CA MET A 25 -24.10 -10.57 35.70
C MET A 25 -22.73 -9.88 35.54
N GLY A 26 -21.65 -10.46 36.08
CA GLY A 26 -20.30 -9.89 36.05
C GLY A 26 -19.35 -10.44 34.98
N ARG A 27 -19.82 -11.22 34.00
CA ARG A 27 -18.98 -11.79 32.93
C ARG A 27 -19.59 -11.67 31.53
N VAL A 28 -20.13 -10.51 31.20
CA VAL A 28 -20.25 -10.08 29.80
C VAL A 28 -19.87 -8.59 29.81
N LEU A 29 -19.01 -8.17 28.89
CA LEU A 29 -18.48 -6.79 28.75
C LEU A 29 -17.23 -6.43 29.59
N LYS A 30 -16.25 -7.34 29.65
CA LYS A 30 -14.84 -6.93 29.55
C LYS A 30 -14.13 -7.83 28.53
N HIS A 31 -14.60 -7.78 27.29
CA HIS A 31 -13.70 -8.02 26.17
C HIS A 31 -13.18 -6.66 25.74
N ASP A 32 -11.89 -6.46 26.04
CA ASP A 32 -11.00 -5.47 25.50
C ASP A 32 -11.56 -4.71 24.29
N ALA A 33 -11.70 -3.40 24.47
CA ALA A 33 -11.58 -2.43 23.39
C ALA A 33 -10.11 -2.38 22.92
N GLN A 34 -9.53 -3.53 22.55
CA GLN A 34 -8.57 -3.55 21.47
C GLN A 34 -9.34 -3.04 20.26
N ALA A 35 -8.90 -1.93 19.69
CA ALA A 35 -9.46 -1.33 18.50
C ALA A 35 -9.68 -2.41 17.43
N ARG A 36 -10.89 -2.96 17.37
CA ARG A 36 -11.28 -3.90 16.32
C ARG A 36 -11.07 -3.16 15.01
N SER A 37 -10.28 -3.73 14.12
CA SER A 37 -10.03 -3.14 12.81
C SER A 37 -11.38 -2.74 12.20
N LYS A 38 -11.50 -1.52 11.68
CA LYS A 38 -12.74 -1.04 11.02
C LYS A 38 -13.18 -1.98 9.89
N HIS A 39 -12.26 -2.77 9.33
CA HIS A 39 -12.52 -3.82 8.34
C HIS A 39 -13.27 -5.05 8.87
N THR A 40 -13.55 -5.14 10.17
CA THR A 40 -14.28 -6.25 10.81
C THR A 40 -15.72 -5.92 11.21
N ALA A 41 -16.15 -4.67 11.02
CA ALA A 41 -17.51 -4.25 11.30
C ALA A 41 -18.41 -4.48 10.08
N CYS A 42 -19.19 -5.56 10.07
CA CYS A 42 -20.03 -5.95 8.94
C CYS A 42 -20.99 -4.83 8.47
N VAL A 43 -21.54 -4.08 9.44
CA VAL A 43 -22.50 -2.98 9.19
C VAL A 43 -21.92 -1.81 8.41
N THR A 44 -20.59 -1.74 8.29
CA THR A 44 -19.91 -0.72 7.47
C THR A 44 -20.21 -0.94 5.99
N CYS A 45 -20.32 -2.20 5.54
CA CYS A 45 -20.61 -2.53 4.13
C CYS A 45 -22.00 -3.15 3.93
N HIS A 46 -22.57 -3.79 4.95
CA HIS A 46 -23.84 -4.53 4.90
C HIS A 46 -24.92 -3.85 5.74
N ARG A 47 -26.18 -4.14 5.40
CA ARG A 47 -27.35 -3.65 6.17
C ARG A 47 -27.60 -4.42 7.48
N SER A 48 -26.75 -5.40 7.80
CA SER A 48 -26.87 -6.27 8.96
C SER A 48 -25.51 -6.52 9.61
N ILE A 49 -25.51 -6.77 10.91
CA ILE A 49 -24.33 -7.17 11.67
C ILE A 49 -23.92 -8.62 11.40
N ASP A 50 -24.86 -9.45 10.95
CA ASP A 50 -24.61 -10.82 10.49
C ASP A 50 -25.23 -11.02 9.10
N PRO A 51 -24.55 -10.56 8.04
CA PRO A 51 -25.04 -10.70 6.67
C PRO A 51 -25.09 -12.14 6.18
N SER A 52 -24.32 -13.05 6.80
CA SER A 52 -24.22 -14.45 6.39
C SER A 52 -25.47 -15.28 6.71
N SER A 53 -26.11 -15.00 7.85
CA SER A 53 -27.36 -15.68 8.26
C SER A 53 -28.62 -15.00 7.72
N SER A 54 -28.54 -13.70 7.42
CA SER A 54 -29.70 -12.88 7.01
C SER A 54 -29.82 -12.67 5.50
N GLY A 55 -28.82 -13.08 4.70
CA GLY A 55 -28.77 -12.78 3.27
C GLY A 55 -28.75 -11.26 2.99
N ALA A 56 -28.33 -10.46 3.97
CA ALA A 56 -28.47 -9.01 3.91
C ALA A 56 -27.67 -8.42 2.74
N SER A 57 -28.35 -7.62 1.93
CA SER A 57 -27.76 -6.89 0.82
C SER A 57 -26.68 -5.91 1.30
N LEU A 58 -25.83 -5.49 0.36
CA LEU A 58 -24.94 -4.36 0.58
C LEU A 58 -25.74 -3.11 0.95
N SER A 59 -25.10 -2.21 1.69
CA SER A 59 -25.66 -0.90 2.03
C SER A 59 -25.67 0.05 0.83
N PHE A 60 -24.99 -0.30 -0.26
CA PHE A 60 -24.88 0.48 -1.49
C PHE A 60 -25.91 0.03 -2.54
N ALA A 61 -26.29 0.93 -3.44
CA ALA A 61 -27.07 0.58 -4.62
C ALA A 61 -26.20 -0.19 -5.64
N ASP A 62 -26.82 -1.00 -6.50
CA ASP A 62 -26.10 -1.89 -7.45
C ASP A 62 -25.20 -1.14 -8.45
N ASN A 63 -25.49 0.14 -8.70
CA ASN A 63 -24.73 1.00 -9.60
C ASN A 63 -23.65 1.84 -8.88
N ILE A 64 -23.42 1.63 -7.59
CA ILE A 64 -22.39 2.34 -6.82
C ILE A 64 -21.19 1.41 -6.64
N ASP A 65 -19.98 1.89 -6.96
CA ASP A 65 -18.75 1.14 -6.71
C ASP A 65 -18.61 0.86 -5.21
N PRO A 66 -18.69 -0.41 -4.77
CA PRO A 66 -18.53 -0.75 -3.37
C PRO A 66 -17.14 -0.42 -2.83
N SER A 67 -16.15 -0.19 -3.71
CA SER A 67 -14.82 0.30 -3.34
C SER A 67 -14.82 1.74 -2.81
N SER A 68 -15.86 2.53 -3.09
CA SER A 68 -15.97 3.93 -2.64
C SER A 68 -15.90 4.07 -1.12
N ILE A 69 -16.40 3.09 -0.37
CA ILE A 69 -16.33 3.09 1.09
C ILE A 69 -14.90 3.04 1.64
N CYS A 70 -13.96 2.52 0.84
CA CYS A 70 -12.56 2.49 1.25
C CYS A 70 -12.03 3.92 1.47
N LEU A 71 -12.62 4.90 0.77
CA LEU A 71 -12.20 6.30 0.78
C LEU A 71 -12.52 7.02 2.09
N ASP A 72 -13.51 6.54 2.83
CA ASP A 72 -13.89 7.08 4.14
C ASP A 72 -12.75 6.98 5.16
N CYS A 73 -11.79 6.08 4.92
CA CYS A 73 -10.61 5.88 5.77
C CYS A 73 -9.29 5.93 5.00
N HIS A 74 -9.27 5.60 3.70
CA HIS A 74 -8.06 5.55 2.88
C HIS A 74 -8.07 6.63 1.81
N HIS A 75 -7.19 7.62 1.94
CA HIS A 75 -7.07 8.69 0.97
C HIS A 75 -6.15 8.26 -0.20
N TYR A 76 -6.62 7.43 -1.14
CA TYR A 76 -5.80 7.03 -2.30
C TYR A 76 -5.51 8.18 -3.26
N GLU A 77 -6.29 9.26 -3.23
CA GLU A 77 -5.95 10.48 -3.98
C GLU A 77 -4.63 11.09 -3.48
N SER A 78 -4.25 10.76 -2.23
CA SER A 78 -2.93 11.01 -1.66
C SER A 78 -2.03 9.77 -1.61
N ASN A 79 -2.52 8.60 -2.05
CA ASN A 79 -1.76 7.35 -2.13
C ASN A 79 -1.99 6.69 -3.48
N HIS A 80 -0.99 6.80 -4.32
CA HIS A 80 -0.81 6.46 -5.73
C HIS A 80 -1.27 5.08 -6.29
N HIS A 81 -2.29 4.44 -5.75
CA HIS A 81 -2.81 3.13 -6.20
C HIS A 81 -3.29 3.14 -7.67
N PRO A 82 -3.24 2.01 -8.39
CA PRO A 82 -3.58 1.93 -9.81
C PRO A 82 -5.09 1.70 -10.00
N VAL A 83 -5.92 2.53 -9.39
CA VAL A 83 -7.38 2.47 -9.55
C VAL A 83 -7.84 3.37 -10.69
N ASN A 84 -9.08 3.19 -11.14
CA ASN A 84 -9.72 3.95 -12.23
C ASN A 84 -9.07 3.71 -13.61
N ALA A 85 -8.32 2.61 -13.75
CA ALA A 85 -7.71 2.19 -15.00
C ALA A 85 -8.55 1.13 -15.70
N ILE A 86 -8.71 1.23 -17.02
CA ILE A 86 -9.32 0.19 -17.85
C ILE A 86 -8.20 -0.76 -18.31
N PRO A 87 -8.25 -2.06 -17.97
CA PRO A 87 -7.27 -3.02 -18.47
C PRO A 87 -7.27 -3.10 -20.00
N GLY A 88 -6.09 -3.33 -20.58
CA GLY A 88 -5.94 -3.42 -22.04
C GLY A 88 -6.70 -4.62 -22.65
N LYS A 89 -6.87 -4.60 -23.98
CA LYS A 89 -7.61 -5.62 -24.74
C LYS A 89 -7.14 -7.07 -24.46
N GLU A 90 -5.87 -7.25 -24.13
CA GLU A 90 -5.31 -8.57 -23.81
C GLU A 90 -5.85 -9.15 -22.50
N TYR A 91 -6.21 -8.32 -21.52
CA TYR A 91 -6.94 -8.78 -20.33
C TYR A 91 -8.32 -9.33 -20.68
N ALA A 92 -9.06 -8.61 -21.54
CA ALA A 92 -10.41 -8.98 -21.95
C ALA A 92 -10.47 -10.31 -22.72
N LYS A 93 -9.40 -10.65 -23.44
CA LYS A 93 -9.24 -11.89 -24.21
C LYS A 93 -8.68 -13.05 -23.39
N SER A 94 -8.04 -12.78 -22.26
CA SER A 94 -7.40 -13.83 -21.47
C SER A 94 -8.45 -14.65 -20.70
N SER A 95 -8.18 -15.95 -20.54
CA SER A 95 -8.85 -16.79 -19.53
C SER A 95 -8.43 -16.41 -18.10
N MET A 96 -7.51 -15.44 -17.94
CA MET A 96 -7.01 -14.90 -16.68
C MET A 96 -7.92 -13.82 -16.07
N ARG A 97 -9.24 -13.82 -16.35
CA ARG A 97 -10.23 -12.97 -15.64
C ARG A 97 -10.41 -13.42 -14.17
N SER A 98 -9.30 -13.53 -13.45
CA SER A 98 -9.27 -13.95 -12.06
C SER A 98 -9.72 -12.81 -11.15
N PHE A 99 -9.60 -11.55 -11.58
CA PHE A 99 -9.86 -10.38 -10.75
C PHE A 99 -11.13 -9.64 -11.16
N PRO A 100 -11.98 -9.26 -10.21
CA PRO A 100 -13.22 -8.55 -10.50
C PRO A 100 -12.91 -7.11 -10.92
N LEU A 101 -13.63 -6.64 -11.93
CA LEU A 101 -13.63 -5.24 -12.34
C LEU A 101 -14.98 -4.63 -12.02
N PHE A 102 -15.01 -3.35 -11.68
CA PHE A 102 -16.25 -2.60 -11.57
C PHE A 102 -16.41 -1.74 -12.83
N GLU A 103 -17.48 -1.97 -13.59
CA GLU A 103 -17.71 -1.30 -14.89
C GLU A 103 -16.50 -1.38 -15.85
N GLY A 104 -15.79 -2.50 -15.84
CA GLY A 104 -14.59 -2.71 -16.65
C GLY A 104 -13.34 -1.96 -16.17
N GLN A 105 -13.39 -1.30 -15.01
CA GLN A 105 -12.26 -0.60 -14.41
C GLN A 105 -11.68 -1.36 -13.21
N VAL A 106 -10.37 -1.18 -13.00
CA VAL A 106 -9.67 -1.57 -11.78
C VAL A 106 -10.10 -0.64 -10.65
N ARG A 107 -10.61 -1.21 -9.55
CA ARG A 107 -10.98 -0.49 -8.33
C ARG A 107 -10.31 -1.14 -7.10
N CYS A 108 -10.53 -0.59 -5.90
CA CYS A 108 -9.90 -1.12 -4.68
C CYS A 108 -10.17 -2.62 -4.52
N LEU A 109 -11.43 -3.05 -4.70
CA LEU A 109 -11.83 -4.46 -4.55
C LEU A 109 -11.43 -5.39 -5.71
N THR A 110 -10.81 -4.85 -6.77
CA THR A 110 -10.15 -5.66 -7.81
C THR A 110 -8.99 -6.43 -7.20
N CYS A 111 -8.08 -5.69 -6.54
CA CYS A 111 -6.90 -6.27 -5.91
C CYS A 111 -7.14 -6.63 -4.44
N HIS A 112 -8.05 -5.94 -3.76
CA HIS A 112 -8.34 -6.17 -2.36
C HIS A 112 -9.56 -7.06 -2.12
N GLN A 113 -9.50 -7.87 -1.06
CA GLN A 113 -10.59 -8.71 -0.60
C GLN A 113 -10.90 -8.37 0.86
N ALA A 114 -12.07 -7.77 1.09
CA ALA A 114 -12.52 -7.39 2.43
C ALA A 114 -12.90 -8.59 3.31
N HIS A 115 -13.32 -9.69 2.67
CA HIS A 115 -13.57 -10.96 3.35
C HIS A 115 -12.34 -11.85 3.24
N SER A 116 -11.88 -12.42 4.34
CA SER A 116 -10.87 -13.47 4.29
C SER A 116 -11.44 -14.72 3.61
N ASP A 117 -10.67 -15.38 2.76
CA ASP A 117 -11.06 -16.72 2.27
C ASP A 117 -11.21 -17.67 3.46
N PRO A 118 -12.17 -18.64 3.43
CA PRO A 118 -12.41 -19.57 4.53
C PRO A 118 -11.17 -20.33 5.01
N GLY A 119 -10.14 -20.50 4.15
CA GLY A 119 -8.86 -21.13 4.49
C GLY A 119 -7.76 -20.20 5.03
N GLN A 120 -8.00 -18.89 5.09
CA GLN A 120 -7.05 -17.89 5.60
C GLN A 120 -7.41 -17.35 6.99
N ASN A 121 -8.52 -17.84 7.55
CA ASN A 121 -8.99 -17.51 8.89
C ASN A 121 -8.13 -18.19 9.97
N LYS A 122 -6.94 -17.65 10.22
CA LYS A 122 -6.38 -17.72 11.57
C LYS A 122 -6.82 -16.44 12.27
N LEU A 123 -7.65 -16.59 13.31
CA LEU A 123 -8.35 -15.53 14.04
C LEU A 123 -7.49 -14.40 14.65
N ASN A 124 -6.18 -14.37 14.40
CA ASN A 124 -5.23 -13.37 14.91
C ASN A 124 -4.16 -12.95 13.88
N GLU A 125 -4.29 -13.35 12.61
CA GLU A 125 -3.39 -12.88 11.55
C GLU A 125 -4.00 -11.63 10.90
N PRO A 126 -3.21 -10.56 10.63
CA PRO A 126 -3.72 -9.41 9.91
C PRO A 126 -4.33 -9.88 8.60
N THR A 127 -5.58 -9.49 8.35
CA THR A 127 -6.34 -9.83 7.16
C THR A 127 -5.46 -9.60 5.94
N LYS A 128 -5.16 -10.68 5.21
CA LYS A 128 -4.42 -10.61 3.96
C LYS A 128 -5.35 -9.98 2.93
N LEU A 129 -5.35 -8.65 2.90
CA LEU A 129 -6.29 -7.90 2.09
C LEU A 129 -6.02 -8.04 0.60
N LEU A 130 -4.86 -8.54 0.15
CA LEU A 130 -4.64 -8.78 -1.28
C LEU A 130 -5.29 -10.10 -1.70
N ARG A 131 -6.20 -10.02 -2.68
CA ARG A 131 -6.92 -11.16 -3.26
C ARG A 131 -5.93 -12.20 -3.77
N GLY A 132 -6.13 -13.47 -3.38
CA GLY A 132 -5.25 -14.58 -3.76
C GLY A 132 -3.85 -14.55 -3.13
N GLY A 133 -3.59 -13.64 -2.19
CA GLY A 133 -2.37 -13.63 -1.40
C GLY A 133 -2.34 -14.73 -0.35
N PRO A 134 -1.29 -14.81 0.50
CA PRO A 134 -0.12 -13.95 0.48
C PRO A 134 0.75 -14.23 -0.76
N TYR A 135 1.41 -13.20 -1.26
CA TYR A 135 2.37 -13.32 -2.35
C TYR A 135 3.80 -13.26 -1.79
N ALA A 136 4.65 -14.20 -2.18
CA ALA A 136 6.07 -14.14 -1.82
C ALA A 136 6.76 -13.03 -2.62
N ASP A 137 6.35 -12.86 -3.89
CA ASP A 137 6.74 -11.76 -4.77
C ASP A 137 5.49 -10.97 -5.19
N LEU A 138 5.47 -9.66 -4.95
CA LEU A 138 4.34 -8.79 -5.30
C LEU A 138 4.02 -8.83 -6.80
N ARG A 139 4.97 -9.19 -7.66
CA ARG A 139 4.76 -9.37 -9.11
C ARG A 139 3.81 -10.52 -9.43
N GLU A 140 3.67 -11.51 -8.56
CA GLU A 140 2.71 -12.60 -8.71
C GLU A 140 1.26 -12.09 -8.76
N LEU A 141 0.97 -10.98 -8.06
CA LEU A 141 -0.30 -10.27 -8.17
C LEU A 141 -0.47 -9.68 -9.57
N CYS A 142 0.59 -9.10 -10.14
CA CYS A 142 0.56 -8.51 -11.49
C CYS A 142 0.30 -9.58 -12.56
N PHE A 143 0.83 -10.80 -12.38
CA PHE A 143 0.63 -11.91 -13.30
C PHE A 143 -0.83 -12.42 -13.35
N LYS A 144 -1.69 -11.96 -12.44
CA LYS A 144 -3.14 -12.20 -12.52
C LYS A 144 -3.82 -11.42 -13.65
N CYS A 145 -3.17 -10.37 -14.16
CA CYS A 145 -3.64 -9.56 -15.29
C CYS A 145 -2.65 -9.52 -16.46
N HIS A 146 -1.37 -9.80 -16.23
CA HIS A 146 -0.29 -9.74 -17.23
C HIS A 146 0.31 -11.12 -17.45
N TYR A 147 0.57 -11.51 -18.72
CA TYR A 147 1.26 -12.77 -19.01
C TYR A 147 2.64 -12.80 -18.37
N GLN A 148 2.92 -13.85 -17.59
CA GLN A 148 4.18 -13.96 -16.86
C GLN A 148 5.38 -13.99 -17.80
N GLU A 149 5.28 -14.66 -18.94
CA GLU A 149 6.38 -14.81 -19.91
C GLU A 149 6.80 -13.44 -20.45
N THR A 150 5.84 -12.58 -20.78
CA THR A 150 6.13 -11.24 -21.29
C THR A 150 6.45 -10.22 -20.19
N TYR A 151 5.88 -10.40 -19.00
CA TYR A 151 6.02 -9.43 -17.90
C TYR A 151 7.23 -9.71 -16.99
N ALA A 152 7.62 -10.97 -16.80
CA ALA A 152 8.76 -11.34 -15.96
C ALA A 152 10.10 -10.88 -16.56
N GLU A 153 10.18 -10.75 -17.89
CA GLU A 153 11.34 -10.20 -18.59
C GLU A 153 11.46 -8.67 -18.48
N ILE A 154 10.41 -8.00 -17.99
CA ILE A 154 10.40 -6.55 -17.83
C ILE A 154 11.23 -6.18 -16.60
N ASN A 155 12.52 -5.92 -16.83
CA ASN A 155 13.37 -5.24 -15.86
C ASN A 155 13.55 -3.78 -16.29
N PRO A 156 12.85 -2.82 -15.65
CA PRO A 156 12.95 -1.41 -16.03
C PRO A 156 14.34 -0.82 -15.76
N HIS A 157 15.19 -1.51 -15.00
CA HIS A 157 16.56 -1.08 -14.73
C HIS A 157 17.56 -1.55 -15.80
N VAL A 158 17.16 -2.46 -16.70
CA VAL A 158 17.95 -2.84 -17.89
C VAL A 158 17.39 -2.05 -19.06
N MET A 159 17.92 -0.85 -19.22
CA MET A 159 17.38 0.14 -20.16
C MET A 159 18.08 0.12 -21.52
N ARG A 160 19.22 -0.57 -21.63
CA ARG A 160 19.97 -0.73 -22.87
C ARG A 160 20.08 -2.19 -23.30
N THR A 161 20.10 -2.39 -24.61
CA THR A 161 20.50 -3.64 -25.26
C THR A 161 22.03 -3.74 -25.36
N SER A 162 22.56 -4.90 -25.75
CA SER A 162 24.00 -5.14 -25.85
C SER A 162 24.70 -4.27 -26.90
N ASP A 163 23.97 -3.83 -27.92
CA ASP A 163 24.38 -2.87 -28.95
C ASP A 163 24.16 -1.40 -28.53
N ASN A 164 23.90 -1.15 -27.24
CA ASN A 164 23.78 0.17 -26.63
C ASN A 164 22.52 0.99 -27.02
N ASN A 165 21.59 0.38 -27.76
CA ASN A 165 20.29 0.98 -28.06
C ASN A 165 19.36 0.98 -26.84
N ILE A 166 18.34 1.84 -26.84
CA ILE A 166 17.31 1.83 -25.79
C ILE A 166 16.47 0.56 -25.93
N ARG A 167 16.33 -0.19 -24.84
CA ARG A 167 15.53 -1.42 -24.81
C ARG A 167 14.07 -1.13 -25.12
N ASP A 168 13.50 -1.95 -25.98
CA ASP A 168 12.08 -1.97 -26.29
C ASP A 168 11.33 -2.95 -25.36
N VAL A 169 10.14 -2.56 -24.94
CA VAL A 169 9.18 -3.38 -24.20
C VAL A 169 7.81 -3.24 -24.86
N ASN A 170 7.41 -4.28 -25.60
CA ASN A 170 6.14 -4.35 -26.32
C ASN A 170 5.93 -3.23 -27.36
N GLY A 171 6.95 -2.97 -28.19
CA GLY A 171 6.94 -1.95 -29.24
C GLY A 171 7.05 -0.52 -28.71
N LYS A 172 7.50 -0.36 -27.47
CA LYS A 172 7.66 0.94 -26.80
C LYS A 172 8.99 1.02 -26.07
N PRO A 173 9.65 2.20 -26.00
CA PRO A 173 10.84 2.37 -25.18
C PRO A 173 10.57 2.02 -23.72
N VAL A 174 11.49 1.28 -23.09
CA VAL A 174 11.47 0.91 -21.66
C VAL A 174 11.22 2.10 -20.72
N CYS A 175 11.65 3.31 -21.11
CA CYS A 175 11.42 4.56 -20.38
C CYS A 175 9.92 4.78 -20.08
N LEU A 176 9.03 4.34 -20.97
CA LEU A 176 7.58 4.49 -20.85
C LEU A 176 6.96 3.55 -19.80
N LEU A 177 7.75 2.76 -19.08
CA LEU A 177 7.29 2.05 -17.89
C LEU A 177 7.11 3.03 -16.71
N CYS A 178 7.96 4.05 -16.61
CA CYS A 178 7.95 5.04 -15.53
C CYS A 178 7.48 6.42 -16.03
N HIS A 179 7.87 6.81 -17.24
CA HIS A 179 7.59 8.13 -17.80
C HIS A 179 6.38 8.14 -18.73
N SER A 180 5.63 9.24 -18.76
CA SER A 180 4.47 9.40 -19.66
C SER A 180 4.89 9.58 -21.12
N GLU A 181 6.08 10.11 -21.32
CA GLU A 181 6.74 10.27 -22.61
C GLU A 181 8.23 9.98 -22.45
N LYS A 182 8.96 9.80 -23.55
CA LYS A 182 10.40 9.53 -23.50
C LYS A 182 11.12 10.83 -23.11
N PRO A 183 11.78 10.92 -21.94
CA PRO A 183 12.49 12.14 -21.56
C PRO A 183 13.70 12.36 -22.48
N ASP A 184 14.05 13.62 -22.72
CA ASP A 184 15.34 13.98 -23.30
C ASP A 184 16.44 13.75 -22.23
N PRO A 185 17.42 12.86 -22.48
CA PRO A 185 18.54 12.64 -21.55
C PRO A 185 19.39 13.87 -21.22
N GLN A 186 19.31 14.91 -22.05
CA GLN A 186 20.02 16.18 -21.90
C GLN A 186 19.09 17.35 -21.52
N GLY A 187 17.78 17.10 -21.51
CA GLY A 187 16.78 18.12 -21.26
C GLY A 187 16.71 18.56 -19.80
N ASP A 188 15.87 19.55 -19.53
CA ASP A 188 15.62 20.02 -18.17
C ASP A 188 14.89 18.92 -17.36
N PRO A 189 15.37 18.54 -16.16
CA PRO A 189 14.62 17.68 -15.26
C PRO A 189 13.19 18.16 -14.99
N ALA A 190 12.93 19.46 -15.06
CA ALA A 190 11.60 20.04 -14.92
C ALA A 190 10.62 19.64 -16.03
N ASP A 191 11.11 19.13 -17.17
CA ASP A 191 10.29 18.63 -18.28
C ASP A 191 9.99 17.14 -18.16
N VAL A 192 10.58 16.45 -17.19
CA VAL A 192 10.33 15.02 -16.98
C VAL A 192 8.90 14.82 -16.46
N ARG A 193 8.15 13.96 -17.12
CA ARG A 193 6.77 13.60 -16.75
C ARG A 193 6.67 12.12 -16.44
N PHE A 194 6.03 11.79 -15.32
CA PHE A 194 5.84 10.41 -14.86
C PHE A 194 4.40 9.95 -15.09
N ARG A 195 4.20 8.64 -15.32
CA ARG A 195 2.85 8.05 -15.54
C ARG A 195 2.00 7.99 -14.28
N ALA A 196 2.67 8.04 -13.15
CA ALA A 196 2.12 8.07 -11.81
C ALA A 196 3.17 8.75 -10.93
N ASP A 197 2.85 8.92 -9.65
CA ASP A 197 3.87 9.31 -8.69
C ASP A 197 5.06 8.33 -8.64
N VAL A 198 6.24 8.90 -8.43
CA VAL A 198 7.51 8.19 -8.47
C VAL A 198 7.60 7.09 -7.42
N ALA A 199 7.09 7.36 -6.22
CA ALA A 199 7.12 6.45 -5.09
C ALA A 199 6.31 5.18 -5.39
N PHE A 200 5.17 5.33 -6.07
CA PHE A 200 4.37 4.20 -6.51
C PHE A 200 4.95 3.41 -7.66
N LEU A 201 5.57 4.09 -8.63
CA LEU A 201 6.23 3.40 -9.73
C LEU A 201 7.24 2.36 -9.23
N CYS A 202 7.92 2.65 -8.11
CA CYS A 202 8.82 1.70 -7.45
C CYS A 202 8.05 0.58 -6.72
N TRP A 203 7.04 0.91 -5.93
CA TRP A 203 6.28 -0.05 -5.12
C TRP A 203 5.49 -1.09 -5.92
N ARG A 204 5.21 -0.83 -7.20
CA ARG A 204 4.59 -1.81 -8.09
C ARG A 204 5.38 -3.11 -8.19
N CYS A 205 6.71 -3.04 -8.08
CA CYS A 205 7.58 -4.21 -8.22
C CYS A 205 8.41 -4.48 -6.96
N HIS A 206 8.67 -3.46 -6.13
CA HIS A 206 9.47 -3.60 -4.92
C HIS A 206 8.57 -3.60 -3.69
N ALA A 207 8.76 -4.61 -2.83
CA ALA A 207 8.19 -4.56 -1.49
C ALA A 207 8.69 -3.31 -0.76
N SER A 208 7.78 -2.61 -0.07
CA SER A 208 8.16 -1.52 0.81
C SER A 208 9.08 -2.04 1.90
N MET A 209 10.15 -1.30 2.22
CA MET A 209 10.96 -1.57 3.41
C MET A 209 10.10 -1.29 4.65
N MET A 210 9.36 -2.29 5.13
CA MET A 210 8.51 -2.13 6.30
C MET A 210 9.34 -1.69 7.52
N GLY A 211 8.86 -0.66 8.24
CA GLY A 211 9.45 -0.23 9.50
C GLY A 211 9.46 1.29 9.70
N THR A 212 10.02 1.71 10.84
CA THR A 212 10.10 3.11 11.29
C THR A 212 10.92 4.00 10.36
N PHE A 213 11.82 3.41 9.55
CA PHE A 213 12.63 4.14 8.60
C PHE A 213 11.78 4.80 7.51
N MET A 214 10.89 4.05 6.85
CA MET A 214 10.03 4.57 5.79
C MET A 214 9.06 5.63 6.31
N GLY A 215 8.44 5.41 7.47
CA GLY A 215 7.54 6.40 8.07
C GLY A 215 8.19 7.75 8.41
N LYS A 216 9.53 7.82 8.47
CA LYS A 216 10.28 9.05 8.75
C LYS A 216 10.96 9.66 7.52
N HIS A 217 11.14 8.90 6.44
CA HIS A 217 11.95 9.33 5.29
C HIS A 217 11.23 9.27 3.96
N PHE A 218 10.13 8.52 3.84
CA PHE A 218 9.44 8.31 2.59
C PHE A 218 8.09 9.01 2.57
N HIS A 219 7.80 9.70 1.47
CA HIS A 219 6.63 10.57 1.33
C HIS A 219 6.57 11.62 2.45
N VAL A 220 7.75 12.06 2.90
CA VAL A 220 7.93 13.08 3.92
C VAL A 220 8.48 14.31 3.24
N LYS A 221 7.82 15.45 3.47
CA LYS A 221 8.33 16.76 3.06
C LYS A 221 9.46 17.19 4.01
N PRO A 222 10.72 17.28 3.55
CA PRO A 222 11.83 17.66 4.42
C PRO A 222 11.62 19.06 4.97
N LYS A 223 12.03 19.29 6.23
CA LYS A 223 12.01 20.61 6.85
C LYS A 223 13.02 21.54 6.14
N ARG A 224 12.90 22.86 6.35
CA ARG A 224 13.78 23.86 5.72
C ARG A 224 15.27 23.55 5.93
N ALA A 225 15.69 23.25 7.16
CA ALA A 225 17.07 22.90 7.47
C ALA A 225 17.56 21.67 6.67
N THR A 226 16.74 20.62 6.59
CA THR A 226 17.04 19.41 5.80
C THR A 226 17.13 19.72 4.30
N ARG A 227 16.25 20.55 3.76
CA ARG A 227 16.33 21.00 2.36
C ARG A 227 17.62 21.77 2.07
N THR A 228 18.02 22.66 2.98
CA THR A 228 19.30 23.38 2.84
C THR A 228 20.49 22.41 2.90
N ALA A 229 20.46 21.41 3.78
CA ALA A 229 21.50 20.38 3.84
C ALA A 229 21.57 19.54 2.55
N LEU A 230 20.42 19.16 1.98
CA LEU A 230 20.32 18.49 0.69
C LEU A 230 20.96 19.32 -0.42
N GLN A 231 20.50 20.56 -0.61
CA GLN A 231 21.02 21.47 -1.65
C GLN A 231 22.52 21.70 -1.52
N ARG A 232 23.01 21.87 -0.29
CA ARG A 232 24.44 22.01 -0.02
C ARG A 232 25.20 20.74 -0.40
N THR A 233 24.66 19.56 -0.10
CA THR A 233 25.27 18.28 -0.48
C THR A 233 25.30 18.09 -1.99
N GLU A 234 24.22 18.44 -2.69
CA GLU A 234 24.16 18.42 -4.16
C GLU A 234 25.27 19.28 -4.77
N GLN A 235 25.47 20.49 -4.25
CA GLN A 235 26.54 21.39 -4.69
C GLN A 235 27.95 20.87 -4.36
N GLU A 236 28.19 20.46 -3.11
CA GLU A 236 29.51 20.03 -2.65
C GLU A 236 29.98 18.71 -3.29
N ARG A 237 29.03 17.87 -3.70
CA ARG A 237 29.32 16.53 -4.24
C ARG A 237 29.07 16.42 -5.74
N ASP A 238 28.58 17.50 -6.36
CA ASP A 238 28.14 17.52 -7.76
C ASP A 238 27.23 16.33 -8.09
N ILE A 239 26.15 16.19 -7.30
CA ILE A 239 25.11 15.15 -7.49
C ILE A 239 23.72 15.77 -7.44
N VAL A 240 22.71 15.01 -7.87
CA VAL A 240 21.30 15.37 -7.71
C VAL A 240 20.62 14.36 -6.80
N LEU A 241 19.95 14.85 -5.76
CA LEU A 241 19.12 14.11 -4.81
C LEU A 241 17.66 14.56 -5.01
N PRO A 242 16.98 14.07 -6.06
CA PRO A 242 15.72 14.66 -6.50
C PRO A 242 14.61 14.45 -5.46
N LEU A 243 13.85 15.50 -5.20
CA LEU A 243 12.57 15.41 -4.54
C LEU A 243 11.47 15.17 -5.59
N ALA A 244 10.37 14.52 -5.20
CA ALA A 244 9.20 14.44 -6.05
C ALA A 244 8.57 15.83 -6.27
N ASN A 245 7.62 15.94 -7.21
CA ASN A 245 7.05 17.22 -7.66
C ASN A 245 6.41 18.06 -6.54
N ASP A 246 5.98 17.44 -5.45
CA ASP A 246 5.42 18.06 -4.24
C ASP A 246 6.48 18.45 -3.19
N GLY A 247 7.75 18.19 -3.51
CA GLY A 247 8.91 18.38 -2.65
C GLY A 247 9.10 17.26 -1.62
N MET A 248 8.51 16.08 -1.81
CA MET A 248 8.65 14.95 -0.89
C MET A 248 9.84 14.05 -1.23
N LEU A 249 10.39 13.42 -0.19
CA LEU A 249 11.40 12.38 -0.31
C LEU A 249 10.77 11.08 -0.83
N THR A 250 11.37 10.47 -1.84
CA THR A 250 10.93 9.18 -2.39
C THR A 250 12.12 8.23 -2.56
N CYS A 251 11.88 7.02 -3.08
CA CYS A 251 12.96 6.08 -3.42
C CYS A 251 14.02 6.73 -4.33
N SER A 252 13.60 7.54 -5.32
CA SER A 252 14.50 8.11 -6.32
C SER A 252 15.43 9.21 -5.78
N THR A 253 15.12 9.77 -4.61
CA THR A 253 15.98 10.72 -3.91
C THR A 253 17.30 10.06 -3.53
N CYS A 254 17.25 8.83 -3.02
CA CYS A 254 18.44 8.09 -2.57
C CYS A 254 18.95 7.11 -3.63
N HIS A 255 18.06 6.58 -4.47
CA HIS A 255 18.36 5.57 -5.47
C HIS A 255 18.24 6.12 -6.90
N ASN A 256 19.14 5.72 -7.79
CA ASN A 256 19.05 6.03 -9.21
C ASN A 256 18.64 4.78 -10.01
N PRO A 257 17.37 4.64 -10.40
CA PRO A 257 16.90 3.44 -11.09
C PRO A 257 17.49 3.28 -12.49
N HIS A 258 18.10 4.33 -13.04
CA HIS A 258 18.63 4.30 -14.40
C HIS A 258 19.89 3.44 -14.51
N GLN A 259 20.04 2.79 -15.67
CA GLN A 259 21.29 2.17 -16.09
C GLN A 259 22.32 3.26 -16.42
N GLN A 260 23.62 2.96 -16.24
CA GLN A 260 24.70 3.87 -16.58
C GLN A 260 24.59 4.32 -18.05
N GLY A 261 24.83 5.62 -18.28
CA GLY A 261 24.77 6.24 -19.60
C GLY A 261 23.36 6.62 -20.08
N ILE A 262 22.29 6.23 -19.39
CA ILE A 262 20.93 6.69 -19.73
C ILE A 262 20.77 8.19 -19.46
N ILE A 263 21.22 8.65 -18.30
CA ILE A 263 21.32 10.08 -17.99
C ILE A 263 22.72 10.54 -18.35
N VAL A 264 22.82 11.59 -19.17
CA VAL A 264 24.12 12.09 -19.64
C VAL A 264 24.72 13.11 -18.67
N ARG A 265 23.87 13.90 -17.99
CA ARG A 265 24.33 14.84 -16.96
C ARG A 265 24.91 14.10 -15.75
N VAL A 266 26.23 14.23 -15.56
CA VAL A 266 27.03 13.51 -14.55
C VAL A 266 26.38 13.55 -13.16
N ALA A 267 26.03 14.73 -12.67
CA ALA A 267 25.41 14.88 -11.34
C ALA A 267 24.11 14.09 -11.16
N ALA A 268 23.26 14.02 -12.20
CA ALA A 268 21.99 13.29 -12.16
C ALA A 268 22.18 11.79 -12.39
N ALA A 269 23.25 11.39 -13.08
CA ALA A 269 23.63 10.01 -13.33
C ALA A 269 24.25 9.31 -12.10
N ALA A 270 24.61 10.04 -11.05
CA ALA A 270 25.16 9.50 -9.82
C ALA A 270 24.34 8.30 -9.31
N GLY A 271 25.03 7.20 -8.96
CA GLY A 271 24.41 5.95 -8.48
C GLY A 271 23.84 5.02 -9.54
N ALA A 272 23.89 5.37 -10.83
CA ALA A 272 23.52 4.45 -11.90
C ALA A 272 24.44 3.21 -11.85
N ASP A 273 23.83 2.03 -11.92
CA ASP A 273 24.47 0.71 -11.75
C ASP A 273 25.25 0.48 -10.42
N ALA A 274 25.28 1.44 -9.50
CA ALA A 274 25.91 1.28 -8.20
C ALA A 274 25.21 0.18 -7.36
N PRO A 275 25.88 -0.40 -6.33
CA PRO A 275 25.24 -1.33 -5.41
C PRO A 275 23.97 -0.75 -4.80
N ARG A 276 22.84 -1.48 -4.94
CA ARG A 276 21.49 -1.01 -4.57
C ARG A 276 21.10 0.33 -5.21
N ARG A 277 21.78 0.75 -6.27
CA ARG A 277 21.55 2.00 -7.01
C ARG A 277 21.70 3.26 -6.15
N LEU A 278 22.40 3.22 -5.02
CA LEU A 278 22.52 4.40 -4.17
C LEU A 278 23.32 5.49 -4.89
N ARG A 279 22.84 6.74 -4.82
CA ARG A 279 23.50 7.92 -5.40
C ARG A 279 24.82 8.27 -4.72
N MET A 280 25.03 7.75 -3.51
CA MET A 280 26.21 7.93 -2.68
C MET A 280 26.49 6.64 -1.90
N SER A 281 27.62 6.57 -1.17
CA SER A 281 27.81 5.48 -0.21
C SER A 281 26.71 5.48 0.86
N LYS A 282 26.50 4.31 1.48
CA LYS A 282 25.48 4.12 2.53
C LYS A 282 25.66 5.07 3.71
N GLU A 283 26.90 5.41 4.03
CA GLU A 283 27.25 6.32 5.12
C GLU A 283 26.95 7.77 4.70
N ALA A 284 27.38 8.16 3.50
CA ALA A 284 27.28 9.53 3.03
C ALA A 284 25.84 9.93 2.68
N ILE A 285 24.99 9.00 2.21
CA ILE A 285 23.61 9.31 1.82
C ILE A 285 22.77 9.79 3.01
N CYS A 286 23.00 9.24 4.21
CA CYS A 286 22.31 9.67 5.43
C CYS A 286 22.74 11.08 5.84
N SER A 287 24.05 11.34 5.77
CA SER A 287 24.64 12.65 6.09
C SER A 287 24.30 13.74 5.07
N ALA A 288 23.74 13.41 3.91
CA ALA A 288 23.22 14.42 2.97
C ALA A 288 22.11 15.27 3.60
N CYS A 289 21.33 14.68 4.50
CA CYS A 289 20.19 15.30 5.18
C CYS A 289 20.43 15.53 6.67
N HIS A 290 21.13 14.58 7.32
CA HIS A 290 21.32 14.52 8.77
C HIS A 290 22.73 14.97 9.14
N ARG A 291 23.07 16.21 8.77
CA ARG A 291 24.34 16.83 9.18
C ARG A 291 24.24 17.20 10.65
N GLN A 292 25.20 16.74 11.45
CA GLN A 292 25.39 17.15 12.83
C GLN A 292 26.03 18.53 12.86
#